data_AF-A0A955PRM2-F1
#
_entry.id   AF-A0A955PRM2-F1
#
_cell.length_a   1.000
_cell.length_b   1.000
_cell.length_c   1.000
_cell.angle_alpha   90.00
_cell.angle_beta   90.00
_cell.angle_gamma   90.00
#
_symmetry.space_group_name_H-M   'P 1'
#
loop_
_entity.id
_entity.type
_entity.pdbx_description
1 polymer ?
#
loop_
_entity_poly.entity_id
_entity_poly.type
_entity_poly.pdbx_seq_one_letter_code
_entity_poly.pdbx_strand_id
1 'polypeptide(L)'
;PQVSSQQSAPRSSEEDQLAEFVSVVLAETEDVWGVLLPQQEGVQYRNPTLVLFSGAAQSACGYASAAMGPFYCPADEKVYIDLSFYDDLRKRHHAPGDFAQAYVIAHEIGHHVQKILGISDQVHAQRSRLSKADYNQLSVRLELQADFLAGVWAHHADRTAGILEPGDIQEAITAASAIGDDRLQREAQGYVVPDSFTHGTSEQRVHWFMKGYQTGDLGEGDTFDMDQL
;
A
#
# COMPACT_ATOMS: atom_id res chain seq x y z
N PRO A 1 -7.90 -14.35 7.33
CA PRO A 1 -8.48 -13.23 6.57
C PRO A 1 -10.02 -13.18 6.49
N GLN A 2 -10.61 -12.05 6.90
CA GLN A 2 -12.01 -11.72 6.57
C GLN A 2 -12.09 -11.13 5.15
N VAL A 3 -12.77 -11.83 4.25
CA VAL A 3 -12.92 -11.40 2.84
C VAL A 3 -14.40 -11.24 2.49
N SER A 4 -14.75 -10.09 1.92
CA SER A 4 -16.06 -9.74 1.40
C SER A 4 -15.96 -9.42 -0.09
N SER A 5 -17.06 -9.56 -0.83
CA SER A 5 -17.12 -9.16 -2.24
C SER A 5 -18.22 -8.12 -2.52
N GLN A 6 -17.92 -7.19 -3.41
CA GLN A 6 -18.89 -6.25 -4.00
C GLN A 6 -18.81 -6.37 -5.53
N GLN A 7 -19.36 -7.45 -6.08
CA GLN A 7 -19.32 -7.76 -7.50
C GLN A 7 -20.73 -7.84 -8.07
N SER A 8 -20.94 -7.29 -9.27
CA SER A 8 -22.21 -7.34 -10.00
C SER A 8 -22.35 -8.60 -10.86
N ALA A 9 -21.24 -9.29 -11.14
CA ALA A 9 -21.18 -10.52 -11.94
C ALA A 9 -20.31 -11.60 -11.25
N PRO A 10 -20.52 -12.90 -11.57
CA PRO A 10 -19.64 -13.97 -11.11
C PRO A 10 -18.21 -13.78 -11.64
N ARG A 11 -17.21 -14.12 -10.82
CA ARG A 11 -15.80 -14.13 -11.20
C ARG A 11 -15.51 -15.20 -12.27
N SER A 12 -14.60 -14.87 -13.15
CA SER A 12 -13.91 -15.83 -14.02
C SER A 12 -12.94 -16.70 -13.22
N SER A 13 -12.48 -17.81 -13.81
CA SER A 13 -11.49 -18.68 -13.18
C SER A 13 -10.16 -17.97 -12.91
N GLU A 14 -9.77 -17.01 -13.76
CA GLU A 14 -8.57 -16.20 -13.57
C GLU A 14 -8.74 -15.25 -12.38
N GLU A 15 -9.90 -14.60 -12.25
CA GLU A 15 -10.22 -13.76 -11.09
C GLU A 15 -10.32 -14.57 -9.80
N ASP A 16 -10.77 -15.83 -9.84
CA ASP A 16 -10.78 -16.69 -8.67
C ASP A 16 -9.37 -17.04 -8.19
N GLN A 17 -8.43 -17.29 -9.11
CA GLN A 17 -7.02 -17.50 -8.78
C GLN A 17 -6.39 -16.24 -8.17
N LEU A 18 -6.68 -15.07 -8.74
CA LEU A 18 -6.22 -13.79 -8.19
C LEU A 18 -6.84 -13.52 -6.81
N ALA A 19 -8.13 -13.81 -6.62
CA ALA A 19 -8.79 -13.66 -5.33
C ALA A 19 -8.17 -14.56 -4.26
N GLU A 20 -7.82 -15.80 -4.61
CA GLU A 20 -7.12 -16.73 -3.73
C GLU A 20 -5.73 -16.20 -3.36
N PHE A 21 -4.94 -15.77 -4.35
CA PHE A 21 -3.64 -15.15 -4.13
C PHE A 21 -3.72 -13.93 -3.20
N VAL A 22 -4.62 -12.98 -3.46
CA VAL A 22 -4.83 -11.79 -2.62
C VAL A 22 -5.20 -12.19 -1.19
N SER A 23 -6.00 -13.25 -1.03
CA SER A 23 -6.40 -13.75 0.28
C SER A 23 -5.22 -14.39 1.05
N VAL A 24 -4.30 -15.05 0.35
CA VAL A 24 -3.06 -15.60 0.93
C VAL A 24 -2.15 -14.48 1.40
N VAL A 25 -1.87 -13.49 0.53
CA VAL A 25 -1.05 -12.32 0.90
C VAL A 25 -1.65 -11.60 2.11
N LEU A 26 -2.98 -11.42 2.15
CA LEU A 26 -3.63 -10.82 3.32
C LEU A 26 -3.37 -11.64 4.58
N ALA A 27 -3.55 -12.97 4.53
CA ALA A 27 -3.29 -13.82 5.70
C ALA A 27 -1.84 -13.70 6.19
N GLU A 28 -0.86 -13.64 5.27
CA GLU A 28 0.55 -13.47 5.63
C GLU A 28 0.80 -12.10 6.29
N THR A 29 0.15 -11.05 5.81
CA THR A 29 0.24 -9.74 6.48
C THR A 29 -0.37 -9.79 7.89
N GLU A 30 -1.50 -10.48 8.08
CA GLU A 30 -2.13 -10.66 9.40
C GLU A 30 -1.20 -11.40 10.37
N ASP A 31 -0.50 -12.44 9.90
CA ASP A 31 0.45 -13.20 10.70
C ASP A 31 1.66 -12.36 11.12
N VAL A 32 2.26 -11.61 10.18
CA VAL A 32 3.40 -10.74 10.47
C VAL A 32 3.02 -9.62 11.44
N TRP A 33 1.96 -8.85 11.13
CA TRP A 33 1.58 -7.71 11.95
C TRP A 33 0.97 -8.11 13.29
N GLY A 34 0.31 -9.26 13.35
CA GLY A 34 -0.18 -9.89 14.58
C GLY A 34 0.92 -10.16 15.61
N VAL A 35 2.15 -10.38 15.13
CA VAL A 35 3.33 -10.59 15.99
C VAL A 35 4.10 -9.29 16.19
N LEU A 36 4.39 -8.57 15.11
CA LEU A 36 5.33 -7.45 15.10
C LEU A 36 4.81 -6.25 15.90
N LEU A 37 3.54 -5.88 15.71
CA LEU A 37 2.98 -4.67 16.31
C LEU A 37 2.90 -4.76 17.85
N PRO A 38 2.47 -5.88 18.45
CA PRO A 38 2.55 -6.05 19.90
C PRO A 38 3.99 -6.08 20.43
N GLN A 39 4.93 -6.63 19.67
CA GLN A 39 6.32 -6.81 20.12
C GLN A 39 7.13 -5.52 20.09
N GLN A 40 7.01 -4.71 19.03
CA GLN A 40 7.81 -3.50 18.86
C GLN A 40 7.11 -2.25 19.40
N GLU A 41 5.79 -2.14 19.25
CA GLU A 41 5.03 -0.94 19.62
C GLU A 41 4.16 -1.13 20.87
N GLY A 42 3.99 -2.38 21.34
CA GLY A 42 3.10 -2.67 22.48
C GLY A 42 1.61 -2.50 22.15
N VAL A 43 1.26 -2.39 20.86
CA VAL A 43 -0.12 -2.20 20.37
C VAL A 43 -0.65 -3.47 19.75
N GLN A 44 -1.89 -3.86 20.08
CA GLN A 44 -2.52 -5.04 19.48
C GLN A 44 -2.89 -4.78 18.02
N TYR A 45 -2.50 -5.70 17.13
CA TYR A 45 -2.98 -5.70 15.76
C TYR A 45 -4.43 -6.19 15.71
N ARG A 46 -5.22 -5.60 14.82
CA ARG A 46 -6.59 -6.00 14.53
C ARG A 46 -6.69 -6.20 13.03
N ASN A 47 -7.31 -7.29 12.60
CA ASN A 47 -7.29 -7.62 11.18
C ASN A 47 -8.27 -6.71 10.40
N PRO A 48 -7.86 -6.16 9.25
CA PRO A 48 -8.77 -5.45 8.36
C PRO A 48 -9.69 -6.44 7.64
N THR A 49 -10.81 -5.94 7.10
CA THR A 49 -11.61 -6.72 6.14
C THR A 49 -11.15 -6.40 4.72
N LEU A 50 -10.83 -7.43 3.93
CA LEU A 50 -10.61 -7.29 2.49
C LEU A 50 -11.95 -7.25 1.75
N VAL A 51 -12.10 -6.28 0.84
CA VAL A 51 -13.25 -6.16 -0.06
C VAL A 51 -12.76 -6.28 -1.50
N LEU A 52 -13.07 -7.41 -2.13
CA LEU A 52 -12.84 -7.60 -3.55
C LEU A 52 -14.00 -6.97 -4.33
N PHE A 53 -13.70 -6.07 -5.26
CA PHE A 53 -14.72 -5.43 -6.10
C PHE A 53 -14.38 -5.48 -7.58
N SER A 54 -15.34 -5.12 -8.42
CA SER A 54 -15.13 -5.00 -9.87
C SER A 54 -15.84 -3.75 -10.39
N GLY A 55 -15.08 -2.83 -10.97
CA GLY A 55 -15.61 -1.60 -11.57
C GLY A 55 -15.89 -0.48 -10.57
N ALA A 56 -16.59 -0.77 -9.48
CA ALA A 56 -16.87 0.20 -8.42
C ALA A 56 -17.14 -0.45 -7.06
N ALA A 57 -16.89 0.31 -6.00
CA ALA A 57 -17.19 -0.07 -4.62
C ALA A 57 -17.77 1.11 -3.84
N GLN A 58 -18.66 0.80 -2.89
CA GLN A 58 -19.09 1.74 -1.87
C GLN A 58 -18.31 1.47 -0.57
N SER A 59 -17.61 2.51 -0.09
CA SER A 59 -16.91 2.50 1.19
C SER A 59 -17.47 3.56 2.13
N ALA A 60 -17.06 3.52 3.41
CA ALA A 60 -17.31 4.61 4.35
C ALA A 60 -16.54 5.90 3.99
N CYS A 61 -15.50 5.81 3.17
CA CYS A 61 -14.73 6.94 2.66
C CYS A 61 -15.38 7.57 1.41
N GLY A 62 -16.42 6.94 0.86
CA GLY A 62 -17.16 7.41 -0.31
C GLY A 62 -17.24 6.37 -1.42
N TYR A 63 -17.68 6.83 -2.58
CA TYR A 63 -17.72 6.02 -3.80
C TYR A 63 -16.31 5.90 -4.39
N ALA A 64 -15.89 4.68 -4.67
CA ALA A 64 -14.64 4.39 -5.33
C ALA A 64 -14.89 3.70 -6.68
N SER A 65 -14.12 4.09 -7.69
CA SER A 65 -14.14 3.46 -9.00
C SER A 65 -12.84 2.70 -9.24
N ALA A 66 -12.88 1.68 -10.09
CA ALA A 66 -11.71 0.88 -10.49
C ALA A 66 -10.51 1.73 -10.96
N ALA A 67 -10.79 2.88 -11.58
CA ALA A 67 -9.76 3.81 -12.07
C ALA A 67 -8.89 4.43 -10.97
N MET A 68 -9.29 4.32 -9.69
CA MET A 68 -8.51 4.80 -8.55
C MET A 68 -7.48 3.77 -8.07
N GLY A 69 -7.62 2.50 -8.46
CA GLY A 69 -6.79 1.41 -7.96
C GLY A 69 -7.21 0.91 -6.57
N PRO A 70 -6.40 0.00 -5.99
CA PRO A 70 -6.48 -0.44 -4.60
C PRO A 70 -6.46 0.72 -3.61
N PHE A 71 -7.15 0.57 -2.48
CA PHE A 71 -7.10 1.56 -1.41
C PHE A 71 -7.52 1.00 -0.05
N TYR A 72 -6.97 1.58 1.01
CA TYR A 72 -7.45 1.42 2.38
C TYR A 72 -8.40 2.55 2.79
N CYS A 73 -9.53 2.21 3.41
CA CYS A 73 -10.44 3.19 3.99
C CYS A 73 -10.35 3.22 5.52
N PRO A 74 -9.81 4.29 6.14
CA PRO A 74 -9.68 4.37 7.60
C PRO A 74 -11.00 4.52 8.35
N ALA A 75 -12.11 4.83 7.67
CA ALA A 75 -13.42 5.04 8.29
C ALA A 75 -14.19 3.73 8.56
N ASP A 76 -13.95 2.69 7.76
CA ASP A 76 -14.49 1.34 7.99
C ASP A 76 -13.41 0.28 8.18
N GLU A 77 -12.13 0.67 8.07
CA GLU A 77 -10.94 -0.15 8.27
C GLU A 77 -10.87 -1.35 7.33
N LYS A 78 -11.20 -1.10 6.07
CA LYS A 78 -11.21 -2.10 5.02
C LYS A 78 -10.19 -1.79 3.94
N VAL A 79 -9.64 -2.85 3.37
CA VAL A 79 -8.80 -2.81 2.17
C VAL A 79 -9.66 -3.18 0.98
N TYR A 80 -9.69 -2.34 -0.04
CA TYR A 80 -10.48 -2.53 -1.25
C TYR A 80 -9.57 -2.84 -2.42
N ILE A 81 -9.75 -4.00 -3.06
CA ILE A 81 -8.95 -4.42 -4.20
C ILE A 81 -9.87 -4.68 -5.40
N ASP A 82 -9.61 -4.01 -6.52
CA ASP A 82 -10.16 -4.40 -7.81
C ASP A 82 -9.20 -5.42 -8.45
N LEU A 83 -9.69 -6.62 -8.74
CA LEU A 83 -8.86 -7.67 -9.34
C LEU A 83 -8.39 -7.30 -10.77
N SER A 84 -9.11 -6.41 -11.46
CA SER A 84 -8.69 -5.89 -12.76
C SER A 84 -7.46 -4.96 -12.67
N PHE A 85 -7.12 -4.46 -11.47
CA PHE A 85 -5.92 -3.66 -11.26
C PHE A 85 -4.64 -4.44 -11.55
N TYR A 86 -4.61 -5.75 -11.29
CA TYR A 86 -3.45 -6.59 -11.62
C TYR A 86 -3.13 -6.52 -13.13
N ASP A 87 -4.18 -6.47 -13.93
CA ASP A 87 -4.07 -6.34 -15.38
C ASP A 87 -3.49 -4.98 -15.79
N ASP A 88 -3.85 -3.92 -15.07
CA ASP A 88 -3.30 -2.57 -15.24
C ASP A 88 -1.83 -2.51 -14.78
N LEU A 89 -1.48 -3.14 -13.67
CA LEU A 89 -0.10 -3.21 -13.15
C LEU A 89 0.84 -3.88 -14.18
N ARG A 90 0.40 -5.02 -14.72
CA ARG A 90 1.13 -5.76 -15.74
C ARG A 90 1.23 -5.01 -17.06
N LYS A 91 0.11 -4.50 -17.59
CA LYS A 91 0.03 -3.96 -18.97
C LYS A 91 0.41 -2.48 -19.05
N ARG A 92 -0.07 -1.66 -18.12
CA ARG A 92 0.14 -0.20 -18.14
C ARG A 92 1.40 0.19 -17.38
N HIS A 93 1.58 -0.35 -16.17
CA HIS A 93 2.72 0.02 -15.32
C HIS A 93 3.99 -0.79 -15.59
N HIS A 94 3.91 -1.82 -16.45
CA HIS A 94 5.04 -2.66 -16.86
C HIS A 94 5.73 -3.32 -15.65
N ALA A 95 4.94 -3.60 -14.59
CA ALA A 95 5.35 -4.27 -13.38
C ALA A 95 4.61 -5.62 -13.29
N PRO A 96 4.98 -6.61 -14.14
CA PRO A 96 4.47 -7.97 -14.01
C PRO A 96 5.04 -8.63 -12.76
N GLY A 97 4.42 -9.73 -12.32
CA GLY A 97 4.89 -10.50 -11.18
C GLY A 97 3.85 -10.57 -10.08
N ASP A 98 3.80 -11.69 -9.38
CA ASP A 98 2.92 -11.89 -8.24
C ASP A 98 3.37 -11.03 -7.05
N PHE A 99 4.68 -10.87 -6.85
CA PHE A 99 5.19 -10.04 -5.76
C PHE A 99 4.94 -8.54 -5.97
N ALA A 100 4.86 -8.08 -7.22
CA ALA A 100 4.40 -6.72 -7.53
C ALA A 100 2.97 -6.47 -7.02
N GLN A 101 2.09 -7.47 -7.11
CA GLN A 101 0.73 -7.40 -6.56
C GLN A 101 0.73 -7.52 -5.03
N ALA A 102 1.59 -8.38 -4.47
CA ALA A 102 1.74 -8.52 -3.03
C ALA A 102 2.21 -7.21 -2.37
N TYR A 103 3.15 -6.50 -3.01
CA TYR A 103 3.61 -5.18 -2.61
C TYR A 103 2.46 -4.17 -2.48
N VAL A 104 1.55 -4.11 -3.46
CA VAL A 104 0.41 -3.17 -3.41
C VAL A 104 -0.53 -3.51 -2.25
N ILE A 105 -0.79 -4.80 -2.00
CA ILE A 105 -1.59 -5.22 -0.85
C ILE A 105 -0.88 -4.84 0.46
N ALA A 106 0.41 -5.11 0.57
CA ALA A 106 1.21 -4.78 1.74
C ALA A 106 1.26 -3.26 2.00
N HIS A 107 1.28 -2.45 0.95
CA HIS A 107 1.18 -0.99 1.04
C HIS A 107 -0.18 -0.54 1.64
N GLU A 108 -1.30 -1.09 1.14
CA GLU A 108 -2.62 -0.79 1.74
C GLU A 108 -2.74 -1.26 3.19
N ILE A 109 -2.08 -2.38 3.53
CA ILE A 109 -1.98 -2.83 4.92
C ILE A 109 -1.08 -1.90 5.75
N GLY A 110 -0.05 -1.28 5.14
CA GLY A 110 0.74 -0.21 5.74
C GLY A 110 -0.15 0.95 6.22
N HIS A 111 -1.12 1.38 5.41
CA HIS A 111 -2.11 2.38 5.83
C HIS A 111 -3.00 1.90 6.99
N HIS A 112 -3.34 0.61 7.02
CA HIS A 112 -4.06 0.04 8.16
C HIS A 112 -3.22 0.10 9.45
N VAL A 113 -1.93 -0.23 9.38
CA VAL A 113 -0.99 -0.13 10.51
C VAL A 113 -0.87 1.33 10.97
N GLN A 114 -0.73 2.29 10.06
CA GLN A 114 -0.73 3.72 10.39
C GLN A 114 -2.00 4.14 11.12
N LYS A 115 -3.17 3.62 10.72
CA LYS A 115 -4.43 3.87 11.40
C LYS A 115 -4.44 3.28 12.81
N ILE A 116 -3.92 2.07 13.02
CA ILE A 116 -3.81 1.47 14.37
C ILE A 116 -2.88 2.30 15.26
N LEU A 117 -1.77 2.80 14.72
CA LEU A 117 -0.82 3.65 15.43
C LEU A 117 -1.31 5.10 15.63
N GLY A 118 -2.45 5.46 15.03
CA GLY A 118 -3.04 6.81 15.11
C GLY A 118 -2.33 7.86 14.24
N ILE A 119 -1.38 7.46 13.39
CA ILE A 119 -0.60 8.35 12.54
C ILE A 119 -1.49 9.03 11.49
N SER A 120 -2.36 8.26 10.83
CA SER A 120 -3.29 8.80 9.82
C SER A 120 -4.22 9.86 10.41
N ASP A 121 -4.67 9.67 11.66
CA ASP A 121 -5.54 10.62 12.35
C ASP A 121 -4.80 11.92 12.71
N GLN A 122 -3.52 11.82 13.08
CA GLN A 122 -2.68 12.99 13.34
C GLN A 122 -2.44 13.81 12.07
N VAL A 123 -2.16 13.17 10.93
CA VAL A 123 -2.00 13.85 9.63
C VAL A 123 -3.31 14.52 9.23
N HIS A 124 -4.43 13.79 9.28
CA HIS A 124 -5.75 14.34 8.92
C HIS A 124 -6.16 15.54 9.78
N ALA A 125 -5.80 15.55 11.07
CA ALA A 125 -6.08 16.68 11.97
C ALA A 125 -5.36 17.99 11.57
N GLN A 126 -4.28 17.93 10.78
CA GLN A 126 -3.56 19.11 10.30
C GLN A 126 -4.22 19.75 9.07
N ARG A 127 -5.14 19.07 8.40
CA ARG A 127 -5.73 19.51 7.12
C ARG A 127 -6.37 20.89 7.16
N SER A 128 -7.02 21.24 8.28
CA SER A 128 -7.66 22.55 8.46
C SER A 128 -6.72 23.65 8.94
N ARG A 129 -5.49 23.29 9.31
CA ARG A 129 -4.49 24.17 9.93
C ARG A 129 -3.38 24.58 8.97
N LEU A 130 -3.16 23.80 7.92
CA LEU A 130 -2.07 23.97 6.97
C LEU A 130 -2.55 24.50 5.63
N SER A 131 -1.62 25.06 4.86
CA SER A 131 -1.87 25.33 3.45
C SER A 131 -2.05 24.00 2.69
N LYS A 132 -2.64 24.07 1.49
CA LYS A 132 -2.79 22.87 0.64
C LYS A 132 -1.42 22.24 0.33
N ALA A 133 -0.39 23.06 0.07
CA ALA A 133 0.95 22.58 -0.26
C ALA A 133 1.59 21.86 0.94
N ASP A 134 1.53 22.45 2.14
CA ASP A 134 2.10 21.83 3.34
C ASP A 134 1.35 20.53 3.71
N TYR A 135 0.02 20.51 3.55
CA TYR A 135 -0.76 19.29 3.76
C TYR A 135 -0.45 18.20 2.72
N ASN A 136 -0.20 18.57 1.47
CA ASN A 136 0.24 17.63 0.45
C ASN A 136 1.59 17.00 0.83
N GLN A 137 2.53 17.78 1.36
CA GLN A 137 3.81 17.24 1.86
C GLN A 137 3.62 16.23 3.00
N LEU A 138 2.70 16.50 3.94
CA LEU A 138 2.36 15.51 4.97
C LEU A 138 1.70 14.25 4.39
N SER A 139 0.84 14.41 3.38
CA SER A 139 0.22 13.28 2.68
C SER A 139 1.28 12.41 2.01
N VAL A 140 2.24 13.01 1.29
CA VAL A 140 3.35 12.27 0.67
C VAL A 140 4.16 11.49 1.72
N ARG A 141 4.45 12.07 2.88
CA ARG A 141 5.17 11.37 3.96
C ARG A 141 4.40 10.18 4.51
N LEU A 142 3.07 10.29 4.60
CA LEU A 142 2.20 9.20 4.99
C LEU A 142 2.27 8.06 3.95
N GLU A 143 2.23 8.35 2.66
CA GLU A 143 2.38 7.35 1.59
C GLU A 143 3.76 6.67 1.62
N LEU A 144 4.83 7.45 1.78
CA LEU A 144 6.19 6.91 1.87
C LEU A 144 6.38 6.01 3.11
N GLN A 145 5.69 6.31 4.21
CA GLN A 145 5.71 5.42 5.36
C GLN A 145 4.93 4.14 5.09
N ALA A 146 3.88 4.15 4.29
CA ALA A 146 3.20 2.92 3.87
C ALA A 146 4.13 2.04 3.00
N ASP A 147 4.95 2.65 2.13
CA ASP A 147 6.00 1.91 1.40
C ASP A 147 7.05 1.31 2.35
N PHE A 148 7.49 2.06 3.37
CA PHE A 148 8.38 1.54 4.40
C PHE A 148 7.77 0.34 5.14
N LEU A 149 6.51 0.44 5.56
CA LEU A 149 5.81 -0.63 6.27
C LEU A 149 5.63 -1.87 5.37
N ALA A 150 5.37 -1.69 4.08
CA ALA A 150 5.36 -2.79 3.10
C ALA A 150 6.73 -3.48 3.02
N GLY A 151 7.82 -2.70 3.07
CA GLY A 151 9.18 -3.23 3.15
C GLY A 151 9.43 -4.03 4.44
N VAL A 152 9.01 -3.51 5.59
CA VAL A 152 9.13 -4.21 6.88
C VAL A 152 8.34 -5.52 6.85
N TRP A 153 7.13 -5.53 6.29
CA TRP A 153 6.39 -6.77 6.09
C TRP A 153 7.20 -7.76 5.23
N ALA A 154 7.72 -7.33 4.08
CA ALA A 154 8.51 -8.19 3.19
C ALA A 154 9.75 -8.76 3.89
N HIS A 155 10.42 -8.00 4.76
CA HIS A 155 11.56 -8.47 5.56
C HIS A 155 11.19 -9.68 6.43
N HIS A 156 10.08 -9.56 7.15
CA HIS A 156 9.65 -10.59 8.10
C HIS A 156 8.98 -11.77 7.40
N ALA A 157 8.24 -11.51 6.32
CA ALA A 157 7.61 -12.55 5.52
C ALA A 157 8.68 -13.45 4.85
N ASP A 158 9.74 -12.86 4.29
CA ASP A 158 10.90 -13.59 3.75
C ASP A 158 11.52 -14.52 4.79
N ARG A 159 11.80 -14.00 5.99
CA ARG A 159 12.51 -14.75 7.04
C ARG A 159 11.66 -15.80 7.72
N THR A 160 10.34 -15.61 7.78
CA THR A 160 9.42 -16.49 8.51
C THR A 160 8.90 -17.60 7.62
N ALA A 161 8.54 -17.28 6.38
CA ALA A 161 7.89 -18.21 5.46
C ALA A 161 8.77 -18.59 4.26
N GLY A 162 9.91 -17.92 4.04
CA GLY A 162 10.79 -18.19 2.90
C GLY A 162 10.11 -17.91 1.56
N ILE A 163 9.16 -16.97 1.54
CA ILE A 163 8.25 -16.75 0.42
C ILE A 163 8.87 -15.98 -0.74
N LEU A 164 10.03 -15.34 -0.54
CA LEU A 164 10.66 -14.57 -1.61
C LEU A 164 11.47 -15.47 -2.52
N GLU A 165 11.08 -15.50 -3.79
CA GLU A 165 11.87 -16.06 -4.86
C GLU A 165 12.94 -15.07 -5.35
N PRO A 166 14.02 -15.55 -5.98
CA PRO A 166 15.01 -14.68 -6.61
C PRO A 166 14.39 -13.81 -7.70
N GLY A 167 14.06 -12.57 -7.38
CA GLY A 167 13.44 -11.62 -8.31
C GLY A 167 12.33 -10.80 -7.68
N ASP A 168 11.68 -11.31 -6.64
CA ASP A 168 10.48 -10.72 -6.02
C ASP A 168 10.71 -9.31 -5.51
N ILE A 169 11.82 -9.07 -4.81
CA ILE A 169 12.19 -7.71 -4.37
C ILE A 169 12.39 -6.78 -5.55
N GLN A 170 12.91 -7.27 -6.68
CA GLN A 170 13.05 -6.46 -7.89
C GLN A 170 11.68 -6.18 -8.53
N GLU A 171 10.72 -7.09 -8.44
CA GLU A 171 9.33 -6.86 -8.86
C GLU A 171 8.67 -5.79 -8.01
N ALA A 172 8.81 -5.85 -6.68
CA ALA A 172 8.31 -4.80 -5.77
C ALA A 172 8.97 -3.44 -6.04
N ILE A 173 10.29 -3.39 -6.23
CA ILE A 173 11.00 -2.15 -6.63
C ILE A 173 10.44 -1.61 -7.95
N THR A 174 10.18 -2.50 -8.92
CA THR A 174 9.63 -2.11 -10.23
C THR A 174 8.23 -1.54 -10.06
N ALA A 175 7.38 -2.15 -9.24
CA ALA A 175 6.04 -1.65 -8.93
C ALA A 175 6.08 -0.30 -8.19
N ALA A 176 6.89 -0.18 -7.12
CA ALA A 176 7.09 1.05 -6.37
C ALA A 176 7.56 2.21 -7.28
N SER A 177 8.51 1.92 -8.16
CA SER A 177 9.01 2.87 -9.15
C SER A 177 7.93 3.24 -10.19
N ALA A 178 7.09 2.28 -10.61
CA ALA A 178 6.09 2.49 -11.64
C ALA A 178 4.89 3.36 -11.21
N ILE A 179 4.64 3.45 -9.90
CA ILE A 179 3.50 4.16 -9.30
C ILE A 179 3.97 5.44 -8.55
N GLY A 180 5.18 5.94 -8.85
CA GLY A 180 5.62 7.25 -8.39
C GLY A 180 4.93 8.39 -9.16
N ASP A 181 4.59 9.49 -8.48
CA ASP A 181 3.84 10.59 -9.10
C ASP A 181 4.61 11.26 -10.23
N ASP A 182 5.94 11.36 -10.13
CA ASP A 182 6.78 11.94 -11.18
C ASP A 182 6.73 11.11 -12.47
N ARG A 183 6.67 9.78 -12.34
CA ARG A 183 6.50 8.88 -13.48
C ARG A 183 5.09 8.96 -14.05
N LEU A 184 4.07 8.83 -13.20
CA LEU A 184 2.67 8.88 -13.64
C LEU A 184 2.33 10.22 -14.31
N GLN A 185 2.84 11.34 -13.78
CA GLN A 185 2.66 12.65 -14.41
C GLN A 185 3.43 12.79 -15.71
N ARG A 186 4.68 12.30 -15.80
CA ARG A 186 5.41 12.31 -17.08
C ARG A 186 4.69 11.49 -18.15
N GLU A 187 4.14 10.33 -17.79
CA GLU A 187 3.37 9.48 -18.72
C GLU A 187 2.04 10.14 -19.13
N ALA A 188 1.34 10.80 -18.20
CA ALA A 188 0.04 11.40 -18.45
C ALA A 188 0.09 12.77 -19.18
N GLN A 189 1.03 13.64 -18.82
CA GLN A 189 1.06 15.04 -19.27
C GLN A 189 2.43 15.52 -19.78
N GLY A 190 3.49 14.72 -19.67
CA GLY A 190 4.82 15.03 -20.21
C GLY A 190 5.72 15.90 -19.33
N TYR A 191 5.25 16.35 -18.16
CA TYR A 191 6.02 17.16 -17.21
C TYR A 191 5.56 16.91 -15.76
N VAL A 192 6.41 17.27 -14.79
CA VAL A 192 6.23 17.00 -13.36
C VAL A 192 5.87 18.28 -12.60
N VAL A 193 4.90 18.21 -11.69
CA VAL A 193 4.50 19.30 -10.79
C VAL A 193 4.61 18.82 -9.34
N PRO A 194 5.74 19.05 -8.66
CA PRO A 194 6.01 18.50 -7.32
C PRO A 194 4.95 18.86 -6.26
N ASP A 195 4.43 20.09 -6.28
CA ASP A 195 3.42 20.56 -5.31
C ASP A 195 2.07 19.82 -5.40
N SER A 196 1.88 19.03 -6.46
CA SER A 196 0.67 18.23 -6.68
C SER A 196 0.81 16.76 -6.32
N PHE A 197 1.98 16.34 -5.84
CA PHE A 197 2.23 14.96 -5.45
C PHE A 197 1.34 14.54 -4.28
N THR A 198 0.88 13.30 -4.37
CA THR A 198 0.11 12.60 -3.36
C THR A 198 0.84 11.37 -2.86
N HIS A 199 1.62 10.67 -3.70
CA HIS A 199 2.33 9.40 -3.41
C HIS A 199 3.87 9.54 -3.32
N GLY A 200 4.42 10.70 -3.71
CA GLY A 200 5.87 10.93 -3.73
C GLY A 200 6.55 10.50 -5.02
N THR A 201 7.86 10.70 -5.13
CA THR A 201 8.62 10.31 -6.33
C THR A 201 8.92 8.82 -6.35
N SER A 202 9.09 8.26 -7.55
CA SER A 202 9.54 6.87 -7.75
C SER A 202 10.79 6.54 -6.92
N GLU A 203 11.75 7.47 -6.82
CA GLU A 203 12.98 7.29 -6.03
C GLU A 203 12.69 7.23 -4.52
N GLN A 204 11.85 8.13 -4.00
CA GLN A 204 11.47 8.14 -2.59
C GLN A 204 10.75 6.86 -2.19
N ARG A 205 9.82 6.40 -3.04
CA ARG A 205 9.05 5.18 -2.82
C ARG A 205 9.96 3.95 -2.73
N VAL A 206 10.87 3.79 -3.70
CA VAL A 206 11.87 2.71 -3.70
C VAL A 206 12.78 2.80 -2.48
N HIS A 207 13.24 4.01 -2.13
CA HIS A 207 14.10 4.21 -0.96
C HIS A 207 13.44 3.72 0.32
N TRP A 208 12.21 4.17 0.61
CA TRP A 208 11.52 3.82 1.85
C TRP A 208 11.13 2.34 1.90
N PHE A 209 10.65 1.76 0.80
CA PHE A 209 10.43 0.32 0.71
C PHE A 209 11.71 -0.47 1.02
N MET A 210 12.83 -0.12 0.40
CA MET A 210 14.10 -0.81 0.63
C MET A 210 14.64 -0.61 2.04
N LYS A 211 14.45 0.56 2.64
CA LYS A 211 14.83 0.82 4.04
C LYS A 211 14.04 -0.10 4.98
N GLY A 212 12.73 -0.23 4.79
CA GLY A 212 11.89 -1.15 5.56
C GLY A 212 12.31 -2.61 5.37
N TYR A 213 12.56 -3.02 4.12
CA TYR A 213 12.99 -4.38 3.79
C TYR A 213 14.36 -4.73 4.38
N GLN A 214 15.30 -3.79 4.41
CA GLN A 214 16.63 -4.05 4.96
C GLN A 214 16.63 -4.10 6.49
N THR A 215 15.85 -3.23 7.14
CA THR A 215 15.88 -3.06 8.60
C THR A 215 14.93 -4.01 9.32
N GLY A 216 13.69 -4.15 8.84
CA GLY A 216 12.63 -4.88 9.54
C GLY A 216 12.22 -4.27 10.89
N ASP A 217 12.62 -3.03 11.16
CA ASP A 217 12.44 -2.35 12.45
C ASP A 217 11.55 -1.12 12.30
N LEU A 218 10.40 -1.08 12.98
CA LEU A 218 9.45 0.03 12.89
C LEU A 218 10.04 1.38 13.34
N GLY A 219 11.06 1.36 14.20
CA GLY A 219 11.75 2.56 14.68
C GLY A 219 12.56 3.30 13.61
N GLU A 220 12.86 2.66 12.48
CA GLU A 220 13.63 3.24 11.37
C GLU A 220 12.74 3.97 10.34
N GLY A 221 11.42 3.95 10.54
CA GLY A 221 10.38 4.39 9.61
C GLY A 221 9.89 5.83 9.74
N ASP A 222 10.66 6.72 10.37
CA ASP A 222 10.23 8.12 10.53
C ASP A 222 10.38 8.91 9.23
N THR A 223 9.31 8.93 8.44
CA THR A 223 9.20 9.73 7.21
C THR A 223 8.79 11.18 7.48
N PHE A 224 8.47 11.53 8.73
CA PHE A 224 8.00 12.85 9.11
C PHE A 224 9.12 13.76 9.61
N ASP A 225 10.29 13.20 9.97
CA ASP A 225 11.47 13.98 10.26
C ASP A 225 12.07 14.63 8.99
N MET A 226 12.19 15.96 9.00
CA MET A 226 12.41 16.79 7.81
C MET A 226 13.85 16.77 7.26
N ASP A 227 14.76 16.00 7.87
CA ASP A 227 16.19 16.04 7.52
C ASP A 227 16.69 14.85 6.67
N GLN A 228 15.82 13.89 6.30
CA GLN A 228 16.22 12.65 5.59
C GLN A 228 15.78 12.54 4.12
N LEU A 229 15.32 13.61 3.46
CA LEU A 229 15.00 13.61 2.02
C LEU A 229 15.82 14.64 1.24
#